data_AF-A0A485CV82-F1
#
_entry.id   AF-A0A485CV82-F1
#
_cell.length_a   1.000
_cell.length_b   1.000
_cell.length_c   1.000
_cell.angle_alpha   90.00
_cell.angle_beta   90.00
_cell.angle_gamma   90.00
#
_symmetry.space_group_name_H-M   'P 1'
#
loop_
_entity.id
_entity.type
_entity.pdbx_description
1 polymer ?
#
loop_
_entity_poly.entity_id
_entity_poly.type
_entity_poly.pdbx_seq_one_letter_code
_entity_poly.pdbx_strand_id
1 'polypeptide(L)'
;MAEQHLTLRAARHLHLAAQGLLNRPRRQAKAHDILRTIQQMSLLQIDTINVVARSPYLVLFSRLGAYPSTWLDEALSRGELMEYWAHEACFLPRSDFSAGAPPDAGAA
;
A
#
# COMPACT_ATOMS: atom_id res chain seq x y z
N MET A 1 -23.58 3.57 -21.19
CA MET A 1 -23.23 4.32 -19.96
C MET A 1 -22.43 5.55 -20.38
N ALA A 2 -22.51 6.66 -19.67
CA ALA A 2 -21.72 7.85 -20.02
C ALA A 2 -20.23 7.64 -19.67
N GLU A 3 -19.35 8.02 -20.59
CA GLU A 3 -17.90 7.91 -20.41
C GLU A 3 -17.40 8.99 -19.44
N GLN A 4 -16.76 8.59 -18.33
CA GLN A 4 -16.23 9.52 -17.35
C GLN A 4 -14.78 9.89 -17.66
N HIS A 5 -14.57 11.07 -18.26
CA HIS A 5 -13.24 11.61 -18.49
C HIS A 5 -12.65 12.20 -17.21
N LEU A 6 -11.65 11.52 -16.63
CA LEU A 6 -10.81 12.07 -15.56
C LEU A 6 -9.65 12.88 -16.16
N THR A 7 -9.48 14.12 -15.69
CA THR A 7 -8.23 14.85 -15.94
C THR A 7 -7.07 14.18 -15.21
N LEU A 8 -5.84 14.31 -15.72
CA LEU A 8 -4.64 13.76 -15.06
C LEU A 8 -4.48 14.23 -13.60
N ARG A 9 -4.92 15.46 -13.29
CA ARG A 9 -4.95 15.98 -11.91
C ARG A 9 -5.98 15.25 -11.06
N ALA A 10 -7.18 15.02 -11.57
CA ALA A 10 -8.22 14.27 -10.88
C ALA A 10 -7.80 12.81 -10.63
N ALA A 11 -7.21 12.14 -11.63
CA ALA A 11 -6.68 10.77 -11.49
C ALA A 11 -5.59 10.67 -10.41
N ARG A 12 -4.64 11.63 -10.37
CA ARG A 12 -3.60 11.69 -9.33
C ARG A 12 -4.19 11.93 -7.93
N HIS A 13 -5.14 12.86 -7.80
CA HIS A 13 -5.80 13.10 -6.52
C HIS A 13 -6.61 11.88 -6.05
N LEU A 14 -7.31 11.20 -6.97
CA LEU A 14 -8.07 9.99 -6.68
C LEU A 14 -7.15 8.85 -6.19
N HIS A 15 -6.01 8.64 -6.85
CA HIS A 15 -5.02 7.65 -6.40
C HIS A 15 -4.44 7.99 -5.02
N LEU A 16 -4.07 9.24 -4.77
CA LEU A 16 -3.61 9.69 -3.45
C LEU A 16 -4.71 9.56 -2.37
N ALA A 17 -5.98 9.75 -2.73
CA ALA A 17 -7.10 9.56 -1.81
C ALA A 17 -7.30 8.09 -1.45
N ALA A 18 -7.30 7.20 -2.46
CA ALA A 18 -7.36 5.76 -2.27
C ALA A 18 -6.19 5.25 -1.41
N GLN A 19 -4.98 5.76 -1.63
CA GLN A 19 -3.80 5.39 -0.85
C GLN A 19 -3.71 6.02 0.55
N GLY A 20 -4.64 6.89 0.94
CA GLY A 20 -4.61 7.57 2.26
C GLY A 20 -3.55 8.67 2.38
N LEU A 21 -3.04 9.18 1.26
CA LEU A 21 -1.94 10.15 1.19
C LEU A 21 -2.38 11.57 0.73
N LEU A 22 -3.62 11.75 0.28
CA LEU A 22 -4.11 13.06 -0.19
C LEU A 22 -4.20 14.12 0.94
N ASN A 23 -4.51 13.68 2.16
CA ASN A 23 -4.73 14.56 3.32
C ASN A 23 -3.75 14.23 4.43
N ARG A 24 -3.18 15.24 5.09
CA ARG A 24 -2.35 15.04 6.28
C ARG A 24 -3.19 14.57 7.47
N PRO A 25 -2.66 13.71 8.37
CA PRO A 25 -3.32 13.34 9.62
C PRO A 25 -3.67 14.56 10.46
N ARG A 26 -4.94 14.64 10.91
CA ARG A 26 -5.46 15.78 11.69
C ARG A 26 -5.49 15.53 13.21
N ARG A 27 -5.13 14.33 13.64
CA ARG A 27 -5.06 13.90 15.04
C ARG A 27 -3.99 12.81 15.20
N GLN A 28 -3.58 12.54 16.43
CA GLN A 28 -2.80 11.34 16.74
C GLN A 28 -3.59 10.07 16.39
N ALA A 29 -2.86 9.02 15.98
CA ALA A 29 -3.42 7.72 15.66
C ALA A 29 -3.93 6.98 16.92
N LYS A 30 -4.81 6.00 16.70
CA LYS A 30 -5.30 5.03 17.69
C LYS A 30 -5.13 3.62 17.11
N ALA A 31 -5.10 2.58 17.96
CA ALA A 31 -4.87 1.20 17.51
C ALA A 31 -5.76 0.75 16.33
N HIS A 32 -7.06 1.08 16.36
CA HIS A 32 -7.99 0.74 15.27
C HIS A 32 -7.70 1.45 13.92
N ASP A 33 -6.89 2.51 13.92
CA ASP A 33 -6.50 3.18 12.68
C ASP A 33 -5.52 2.33 11.86
N ILE A 34 -4.84 1.34 12.45
CA ILE A 34 -4.01 0.36 11.72
C ILE A 34 -4.87 -0.40 10.72
N LEU A 35 -5.91 -1.08 11.20
CA LEU A 35 -6.84 -1.85 10.35
C LEU A 35 -7.50 -0.96 9.29
N ARG A 36 -7.99 0.23 9.70
CA ARG A 36 -8.61 1.19 8.77
C ARG A 36 -7.65 1.63 7.67
N THR A 37 -6.37 1.85 7.99
CA THR A 37 -5.37 2.28 7.02
C THR A 37 -5.06 1.17 6.03
N ILE A 38 -4.90 -0.07 6.51
CA ILE A 38 -4.68 -1.26 5.67
C ILE A 38 -5.90 -1.51 4.77
N GLN A 39 -7.11 -1.43 5.31
CA GLN A 39 -8.36 -1.52 4.53
C GLN A 39 -8.46 -0.44 3.44
N GLN A 40 -8.05 0.80 3.74
CA GLN A 40 -8.11 1.90 2.77
C GLN A 40 -7.18 1.67 1.56
N MET A 41 -5.95 1.18 1.80
CA MET A 41 -5.00 0.84 0.73
C MET A 41 -5.13 -0.61 0.22
N SER A 42 -6.16 -1.34 0.69
CA SER A 42 -6.47 -2.75 0.45
C SER A 42 -5.45 -3.80 0.93
N LEU A 43 -4.15 -3.52 0.92
CA LEU A 43 -3.09 -4.44 1.33
C LEU A 43 -1.90 -3.72 1.98
N LEU A 44 -1.17 -4.42 2.85
CA LEU A 44 0.10 -3.95 3.40
C LEU A 44 1.20 -4.96 3.04
N GLN A 45 2.05 -4.58 2.09
CA GLN A 45 3.19 -5.37 1.64
C GLN A 45 4.16 -5.70 2.78
N ILE A 46 4.51 -6.98 2.91
CA ILE A 46 5.52 -7.49 3.86
C ILE A 46 6.85 -7.65 3.10
N ASP A 47 7.65 -6.57 3.09
CA ASP A 47 8.96 -6.56 2.45
C ASP A 47 10.08 -7.00 3.42
N THR A 48 11.13 -7.60 2.85
CA THR A 48 12.38 -8.00 3.52
C THR A 48 13.32 -6.82 3.82
N ILE A 49 13.14 -5.66 3.16
CA ILE A 49 13.97 -4.46 3.41
C ILE A 49 13.79 -3.95 4.84
N ASN A 50 14.90 -3.85 5.58
CA ASN A 50 14.95 -3.45 6.99
C ASN A 50 16.20 -2.60 7.35
N VAL A 51 16.62 -1.68 6.49
CA VAL A 51 17.83 -0.85 6.73
C VAL A 51 17.64 0.19 7.85
N VAL A 52 16.41 0.68 8.03
CA VAL A 52 16.03 1.63 9.11
C VAL A 52 14.92 1.04 9.97
N ALA A 53 13.89 0.49 9.32
CA ALA A 53 12.85 -0.35 9.89
C ALA A 53 12.22 -1.18 8.75
N ARG A 54 11.45 -2.24 9.08
CA ARG A 54 10.72 -3.04 8.08
C ARG A 54 9.72 -2.14 7.34
N SER A 55 9.61 -2.31 6.01
CA SER A 55 8.72 -1.52 5.16
C SER A 55 7.29 -1.32 5.70
N PRO A 56 6.58 -2.36 6.24
CA PRO A 56 5.23 -2.18 6.81
C PRO A 56 5.11 -1.02 7.80
N TYR A 57 6.12 -0.84 8.67
CA TYR A 57 6.08 0.19 9.70
C TYR A 57 6.23 1.60 9.12
N LEU A 58 7.03 1.76 8.06
CA LEU A 58 7.26 3.03 7.35
C LEU A 58 6.04 3.43 6.49
N VAL A 59 5.41 2.45 5.83
CA VAL A 59 4.17 2.62 5.05
C VAL A 59 3.03 3.11 5.94
N LEU A 60 2.88 2.55 7.14
CA LEU A 60 1.92 2.99 8.16
C LEU A 60 2.29 4.35 8.75
N PHE A 61 3.56 4.59 9.11
CA PHE A 61 4.02 5.89 9.63
C PHE A 61 3.71 7.05 8.68
N SER A 62 3.88 6.82 7.37
CA SER A 62 3.58 7.81 6.33
C SER A 62 2.10 8.24 6.26
N ARG A 63 1.20 7.43 6.82
CA ARG A 63 -0.26 7.63 6.82
C ARG A 63 -0.84 7.97 8.20
N LEU A 64 -0.17 7.57 9.27
CA LEU A 64 -0.62 7.73 10.66
C LEU A 64 0.19 8.76 11.47
N GLY A 65 1.38 9.14 11.00
CA GLY A 65 2.38 9.83 11.82
C GLY A 65 3.01 8.87 12.82
N ALA A 66 3.49 9.39 13.96
CA ALA A 66 4.03 8.55 15.03
C ALA A 66 2.93 7.70 15.69
N TYR A 67 3.16 6.40 15.80
CA TYR A 67 2.28 5.41 16.45
C TYR A 67 3.13 4.31 17.11
N PRO A 68 2.63 3.60 18.15
CA PRO A 68 3.28 2.42 18.69
C PRO A 68 3.27 1.27 17.67
N SER A 69 4.44 0.78 17.27
CA SER A 69 4.57 -0.30 16.28
C SER A 69 3.89 -1.60 16.72
N THR A 70 3.80 -1.84 18.03
CA THR A 70 3.15 -3.03 18.62
C THR A 70 1.71 -3.19 18.18
N TRP A 71 1.00 -2.10 17.81
CA TRP A 71 -0.39 -2.20 17.35
C TRP A 71 -0.55 -3.03 16.08
N LEU A 72 0.49 -3.13 15.23
CA LEU A 72 0.47 -4.02 14.06
C LEU A 72 0.64 -5.49 14.48
N ASP A 73 1.63 -5.76 15.33
CA ASP A 73 1.94 -7.11 15.81
C ASP A 73 0.79 -7.67 16.68
N GLU A 74 0.13 -6.80 17.44
CA GLU A 74 -1.10 -7.06 18.18
C GLU A 74 -2.30 -7.37 17.25
N ALA A 75 -2.47 -6.64 16.15
CA ALA A 75 -3.56 -6.88 15.20
C ALA A 75 -3.40 -8.24 14.49
N LEU A 76 -2.16 -8.62 14.16
CA LEU A 76 -1.82 -9.96 13.67
C LEU A 76 -2.11 -11.04 14.72
N SER A 77 -1.65 -10.87 15.97
CA SER A 77 -1.87 -11.87 17.03
C SER A 77 -3.33 -12.00 17.49
N ARG A 78 -4.17 -10.97 17.31
CA ARG A 78 -5.64 -11.05 17.48
C ARG A 78 -6.37 -11.67 16.28
N GLY A 79 -5.68 -11.94 15.16
CA GLY A 79 -6.31 -12.44 13.93
C GLY A 79 -7.16 -11.39 13.19
N GLU A 80 -6.96 -10.11 13.48
CA GLU A 80 -7.60 -8.98 12.77
C GLU A 80 -6.95 -8.72 11.39
N LEU A 81 -5.73 -9.25 11.22
CA LEU A 81 -4.96 -9.30 9.99
C LEU A 81 -4.49 -10.74 9.77
N MET A 82 -4.28 -11.12 8.51
CA MET A 82 -3.62 -12.37 8.14
C MET A 82 -2.46 -12.09 7.20
N GLU A 83 -1.37 -12.86 7.33
CA GLU A 83 -0.31 -12.87 6.33
C GLU A 83 -0.76 -13.74 5.15
N TYR A 84 -0.72 -13.18 3.94
CA TYR A 84 -1.13 -13.87 2.72
C TYR A 84 -0.28 -13.40 1.53
N TRP A 85 0.02 -14.33 0.62
CA TRP A 85 0.78 -14.07 -0.61
C TRP A 85 -0.11 -13.40 -1.66
N ALA A 86 -0.33 -12.09 -1.49
CA ALA A 86 -1.23 -11.27 -2.31
C ALA A 86 -0.57 -10.70 -3.60
N HIS A 87 0.20 -11.52 -4.33
CA HIS A 87 1.19 -11.14 -5.36
C HIS A 87 2.34 -10.26 -4.84
N GLU A 88 3.59 -10.46 -5.32
CA GLU A 88 4.59 -9.39 -5.54
C GLU A 88 5.98 -9.89 -5.99
N ALA A 89 6.38 -9.48 -7.19
CA ALA A 89 7.75 -9.12 -7.54
C ALA A 89 7.66 -8.21 -8.79
N CYS A 90 8.38 -7.08 -8.84
CA CYS A 90 8.39 -6.25 -10.06
C CYS A 90 9.69 -5.49 -10.32
N PHE A 91 10.49 -6.01 -11.25
CA PHE A 91 11.21 -5.16 -12.19
C PHE A 91 10.36 -5.03 -13.46
N LEU A 92 10.31 -3.85 -14.07
CA LEU A 92 9.53 -3.58 -15.28
C LEU A 92 10.46 -3.26 -16.47
N PRO A 93 10.70 -4.24 -17.37
CA PRO A 93 11.46 -4.07 -18.62
C PRO A 93 10.54 -4.22 -19.84
N ARG A 94 10.86 -3.80 -21.06
CA ARG A 94 11.68 -2.66 -21.56
C ARG A 94 11.08 -2.22 -22.92
N SER A 95 10.47 -3.16 -23.64
CA SER A 95 9.51 -2.97 -24.74
C SER A 95 8.25 -2.19 -24.30
N ASP A 96 7.29 -2.02 -25.22
CA ASP A 96 5.94 -1.50 -24.99
C ASP A 96 5.88 -0.23 -24.10
N PHE A 97 6.51 0.90 -24.47
CA PHE A 97 7.15 1.28 -25.75
C PHE A 97 6.44 0.75 -27.00
N SER A 98 7.02 -0.20 -27.75
CA SER A 98 6.30 -1.00 -28.76
C SER A 98 7.09 -2.19 -29.34
N ALA A 99 6.42 -3.35 -29.47
CA ALA A 99 6.67 -4.46 -30.40
C ALA A 99 7.88 -5.38 -30.12
N GLY A 100 7.77 -6.22 -29.08
CA GLY A 100 8.62 -7.41 -28.90
C GLY A 100 8.47 -8.02 -27.51
N ALA A 101 7.84 -9.19 -27.41
CA ALA A 101 7.51 -9.88 -26.16
C ALA A 101 8.78 -10.32 -25.38
N PRO A 102 8.71 -10.45 -24.04
CA PRO A 102 8.03 -11.61 -23.45
C PRO A 102 7.16 -11.30 -22.21
N PRO A 103 5.92 -11.83 -22.13
CA PRO A 103 5.42 -12.37 -20.88
C PRO A 103 6.04 -13.76 -20.64
N ASP A 104 6.53 -14.01 -19.43
CA ASP A 104 6.39 -15.26 -18.67
C ASP A 104 7.24 -15.17 -17.39
N ALA A 105 6.85 -14.24 -16.50
CA ALA A 105 7.32 -14.20 -15.12
C ALA A 105 6.51 -15.21 -14.28
N GLY A 106 6.67 -16.50 -14.60
CA GLY A 106 6.03 -17.59 -13.87
C GLY A 106 6.73 -17.87 -12.54
N ALA A 107 5.93 -18.06 -11.49
CA ALA A 107 6.30 -18.40 -10.10
C ALA A 107 6.97 -17.28 -9.28
N ALA A 108 6.11 -16.61 -8.50
CA ALA A 108 6.28 -16.15 -7.11
C ALA A 108 7.70 -15.81 -6.61
#